data_AF-A0A3N5W367-F1
#
_entry.id   AF-A0A3N5W367-F1
#
_cell.length_a   1.000
_cell.length_b   1.000
_cell.length_c   1.000
_cell.angle_alpha   90.00
_cell.angle_beta   90.00
_cell.angle_gamma   90.00
#
_symmetry.space_group_name_H-M   'P 1'
#
loop_
_entity.id
_entity.type
_entity.pdbx_description
1 polymer ?
#
loop_
_entity_poly.entity_id
_entity_poly.type
_entity_poly.pdbx_seq_one_letter_code
_entity_poly.pdbx_strand_id
1 'polypeptide(L)' 'MKEDYLFLSGWITELAQKYREKILIRITDAQSLQGFYKSIRYRAFRYPAFIINGRKKYTGKDKIQLESLLQEELVNA' A
#
# COMPACT_ATOMS: atom_id res chain seq x y z
N MET A 1 10.60 -1.11 13.54
CA MET A 1 11.40 -1.98 12.62
C MET A 1 11.05 -3.47 12.59
N LYS A 2 10.37 -4.07 13.58
CA LYS A 2 9.67 -5.38 13.42
C LYS A 2 8.15 -5.25 13.57
N GLU A 3 7.71 -4.43 14.51
CA GLU A 3 6.29 -4.15 14.76
C GLU A 3 5.59 -3.55 13.54
N ASP A 4 6.20 -2.58 12.86
CA ASP A 4 5.60 -1.99 11.64
C ASP A 4 5.48 -3.01 10.50
N TYR A 5 6.40 -3.98 10.42
CA TYR A 5 6.31 -5.06 9.44
C TYR A 5 5.17 -6.02 9.78
N LEU A 6 5.07 -6.46 11.04
CA LEU A 6 4.00 -7.35 11.50
C LEU A 6 2.61 -6.70 11.36
N PHE A 7 2.52 -5.42 11.70
CA PHE A 7 1.32 -4.62 11.51
C PHE A 7 0.94 -4.56 10.02
N LEU A 8 1.91 -4.25 9.15
CA LEU A 8 1.67 -4.16 7.71
C LEU A 8 1.31 -5.52 7.11
N SER A 9 1.96 -6.61 7.51
CA SER A 9 1.66 -7.95 7.01
C SER A 9 0.26 -8.41 7.42
N GLY A 10 -0.16 -8.13 8.66
CA GLY A 10 -1.52 -8.41 9.11
C GLY A 10 -2.55 -7.62 8.29
N TRP A 11 -2.31 -6.32 8.13
CA TRP A 11 -3.20 -5.46 7.37
C TRP A 11 -3.28 -5.85 5.88
N ILE A 12 -2.16 -6.20 5.25
CA ILE A 12 -2.15 -6.69 3.86
C ILE A 12 -2.91 -8.01 3.74
N THR A 13 -2.78 -8.91 4.71
CA THR A 13 -3.51 -10.19 4.72
C THR A 13 -5.01 -9.95 4.82
N GLU A 14 -5.46 -9.03 5.68
CA GLU A 14 -6.87 -8.62 5.78
C GLU A 14 -7.39 -8.06 4.44
N LEU A 15 -6.61 -7.19 3.79
CA LEU A 15 -6.96 -6.62 2.49
C LEU A 15 -7.03 -7.70 1.40
N ALA A 16 -6.06 -8.60 1.35
CA ALA A 16 -6.06 -9.71 0.40
C ALA A 16 -7.27 -10.63 0.60
N GLN A 17 -7.68 -10.90 1.85
CA GLN A 17 -8.87 -11.69 2.14
C GLN A 17 -10.17 -10.96 1.75
N LYS A 18 -10.25 -9.65 2.01
CA LYS A 18 -11.44 -8.83 1.74
C LYS A 18 -11.67 -8.61 0.25
N TYR A 19 -10.61 -8.29 -0.49
CA TYR A 19 -10.71 -7.94 -1.91
C TYR A 19 -10.40 -9.12 -2.84
N ARG A 20 -9.79 -10.21 -2.34
CA ARG A 20 -9.45 -11.42 -3.08
C ARG A 20 -8.83 -11.11 -4.45
N GLU A 21 -9.48 -11.54 -5.51
CA GLU A 21 -9.00 -11.44 -6.89
C GLU A 21 -9.18 -10.02 -7.49
N LYS A 22 -9.82 -9.10 -6.76
CA LYS A 22 -10.04 -7.72 -7.23
C LYS A 22 -8.79 -6.85 -7.16
N ILE A 23 -7.79 -7.22 -6.36
CA ILE A 23 -6.56 -6.44 -6.21
C ILE A 23 -5.32 -7.33 -6.25
N LEU A 24 -4.25 -6.83 -6.86
CA LEU A 24 -2.92 -7.43 -6.79
C LEU A 24 -2.06 -6.61 -5.82
N ILE A 25 -1.61 -7.22 -4.73
CA ILE A 25 -0.76 -6.55 -3.74
C ILE A 25 0.69 -6.95 -3.96
N ARG A 26 1.59 -5.97 -4.12
CA ARG A 26 3.03 -6.19 -4.25
C ARG A 26 3.79 -5.45 -3.16
N ILE A 27 4.38 -6.20 -2.23
CA ILE A 27 5.25 -5.65 -1.19
C ILE A 27 6.63 -5.39 -1.79
N THR A 28 7.18 -4.20 -1.55
CA THR A 28 8.55 -3.84 -1.94
C THR A 28 9.25 -3.30 -0.71
N ASP A 29 10.44 -3.81 -0.40
CA ASP A 29 11.24 -3.29 0.71
C ASP A 29 11.68 -1.85 0.38
N ALA A 30 11.38 -0.92 1.28
CA ALA A 30 11.78 0.48 1.20
C ALA A 30 13.31 0.67 1.11
N GLN A 31 14.09 -0.25 1.69
CA GLN A 31 15.55 -0.22 1.69
C GLN A 31 16.15 -0.87 0.44
N SER A 32 15.33 -1.48 -0.43
CA SER A 32 15.80 -1.98 -1.72
C SER A 32 15.96 -0.85 -2.74
N LEU A 33 16.82 -1.05 -3.75
CA LEU A 33 16.99 -0.11 -4.87
C LEU A 33 15.64 0.19 -5.57
N GLN A 34 14.78 -0.83 -5.71
CA GLN A 34 13.45 -0.69 -6.28
C GLN A 34 12.52 0.15 -5.36
N GLY A 35 12.59 -0.07 -4.05
CA GLY A 35 11.85 0.71 -3.06
C GLY A 35 12.26 2.18 -3.09
N PHE A 36 13.57 2.45 -3.11
CA PHE A 36 14.11 3.80 -3.18
C PHE A 36 13.66 4.54 -4.45
N TYR A 37 13.76 3.89 -5.62
CA TYR A 37 13.28 4.45 -6.88
C TYR A 37 11.78 4.79 -6.82
N LYS A 38 10.95 3.88 -6.28
CA LYS A 38 9.51 4.12 -6.10
C LYS A 38 9.25 5.27 -5.13
N SER A 39 9.98 5.34 -4.02
CA SER A 39 9.83 6.43 -3.03
C SER A 39 10.14 7.79 -3.63
N ILE A 40 11.12 7.89 -4.53
CA ILE A 40 11.40 9.11 -5.30
C ILE A 40 10.29 9.38 -6.32
N ARG A 41 10.00 8.40 -7.19
CA ARG A 41 9.02 8.56 -8.29
C ARG A 41 7.64 8.97 -7.79
N TYR A 42 7.18 8.39 -6.69
CA TYR A 42 5.87 8.67 -6.10
C TYR A 42 5.93 9.67 -4.94
N ARG A 43 7.12 10.21 -4.61
CA ARG A 43 7.34 11.11 -3.48
C ARG A 43 6.77 10.53 -2.16
N ALA A 44 7.05 9.26 -1.90
CA ALA A 44 6.50 8.47 -0.80
C ALA A 44 7.59 8.18 0.26
N PHE A 45 8.08 9.24 0.90
CA PHE A 45 9.18 9.17 1.88
C PHE A 45 8.72 8.88 3.33
N ARG A 46 7.41 8.72 3.56
CA ARG A 46 6.84 8.35 4.86
C ARG A 46 6.26 6.95 4.78
N TYR A 47 6.59 6.12 5.77
CA TYR A 47 6.18 4.72 5.82
C TYR A 47 5.18 4.49 6.96
N PRO A 48 4.22 3.56 6.80
CA PRO A 48 3.98 2.75 5.61
C PRO A 48 3.41 3.58 4.44
N ALA A 49 3.80 3.20 3.21
CA ALA A 49 3.41 3.86 1.97
C ALA A 49 2.74 2.86 1.03
N PHE A 50 1.62 3.27 0.44
CA PHE A 50 0.83 2.48 -0.50
C PHE A 50 0.73 3.25 -1.80
N ILE A 51 1.05 2.57 -2.91
CA ILE A 51 0.91 3.12 -4.26
C ILE A 51 -0.22 2.34 -4.93
N ILE A 52 -1.30 3.03 -5.28
CA ILE A 52 -2.52 2.44 -5.83
C ILE A 52 -2.55 2.72 -7.34
N ASN A 53 -2.63 1.66 -8.14
CA ASN A 53 -2.66 1.70 -9.60
C ASN A 53 -1.54 2.54 -10.27
N GLY A 54 -0.41 2.72 -9.58
CA GLY A 54 0.71 3.53 -10.08
C GLY A 54 0.40 5.01 -10.28
N ARG A 55 -0.70 5.53 -9.73
CA ARG A 55 -1.12 6.93 -9.92
C ARG A 55 -1.58 7.62 -8.64
N LYS A 56 -2.15 6.89 -7.68
CA LYS A 56 -2.47 7.40 -6.34
C LYS A 56 -1.45 6.91 -5.31
N LYS A 57 -1.22 7.72 -4.28
CA LYS A 57 -0.41 7.34 -3.13
C LYS A 57 -1.16 7.61 -1.83
N TYR A 58 -0.94 6.74 -0.86
CA TYR A 58 -1.40 6.90 0.50
C TYR A 58 -0.24 6.63 1.46
N THR A 59 -0.05 7.51 2.45
CA THR A 59 0.96 7.35 3.49
C THR A 59 0.30 7.50 4.85
N GLY A 60 0.42 6.50 5.72
CA GLY A 60 -0.22 6.51 7.02
C GLY A 60 -0.72 5.14 7.47
N LYS A 61 -1.31 5.10 8.67
CA LYS A 61 -1.83 3.88 9.31
C LYS A 61 -3.36 3.84 9.41
N ASP A 62 -4.06 4.77 8.76
CA ASP A 62 -5.52 4.82 8.73
C ASP A 62 -6.07 3.79 7.74
N LYS A 63 -6.65 2.72 8.28
CA LYS A 63 -7.26 1.65 7.50
C LYS A 63 -8.47 2.12 6.70
N ILE A 64 -9.30 2.97 7.28
CA ILE A 64 -10.55 3.44 6.68
C ILE A 64 -10.23 4.31 5.46
N GLN A 65 -9.25 5.20 5.60
CA GLN A 65 -8.82 6.04 4.50
C GLN A 65 -8.25 5.23 3.33
N LEU A 66 -7.42 4.21 3.60
CA LEU A 66 -6.91 3.33 2.54
C LEU A 66 -8.04 2.55 1.87
N GLU A 67 -8.98 2.01 2.63
CA GLU A 67 -10.12 1.26 2.07
C GLU A 67 -11.00 2.12 1.18
N SER A 68 -11.29 3.35 1.60
CA SER A 68 -12.06 4.30 0.78
C SER A 68 -11.35 4.58 -0.56
N LEU A 69 -10.03 4.78 -0.54
CA LEU A 69 -9.23 4.95 -1.76
C LEU A 69 -9.27 3.70 -2.65
N LEU A 70 -9.17 2.51 -2.07
CA LEU A 70 -9.26 1.26 -2.83
C LEU A 70 -10.66 1.07 -3.46
N GLN A 71 -11.73 1.39 -2.73
CA GLN A 71 -13.10 1.31 -3.24
C GLN A 71 -13.33 2.30 -4.38
N GLU A 72 -12.91 3.55 -4.22
CA GLU A 72 -12.98 4.57 -5.27
C GLU A 72 -12.25 4.09 -6.54
N GLU A 73 -11.10 3.46 -6.37
CA GLU A 73 -10.30 2.95 -7.49
C GLU A 73 -10.90 1.71 -8.16
N LEU A 74 -11.55 0.84 -7.40
CA LEU A 74 -12.25 -0.33 -7.95
C LEU A 74 -13.54 0.02 -8.68
N VAL A 75 -14.21 1.12 -8.31
CA VAL A 75 -15.40 1.63 -9.01
C VAL A 75 -15.03 2.31 -10.32
N ASN A 76 -13.85 2.93 -10.38
CA ASN A 76 -13.35 3.66 -11.54
C ASN A 76 -12.51 2.81 -12.52
N ALA A 77 -12.29 1.52 -12.20
CA ALA A 77 -11.53 0.57 -13.01
C ALA A 77 -12.46 -0.27 -13.90
#